data_AF-A0A5J6XMC9-F1
#
_entry.id   AF-A0A5J6XMC9-F1
#
_cell.length_a   1.000
_cell.length_b   1.000
_cell.length_c   1.000
_cell.angle_alpha   90.00
_cell.angle_beta   90.00
_cell.angle_gamma   90.00
#
_symmetry.space_group_name_H-M   'P 1'
#
loop_
_entity.id
_entity.type
_entity.pdbx_description
1 polymer ?
#
loop_
_entity_poly.entity_id
_entity_poly.type
_entity_poly.pdbx_seq_one_letter_code
_entity_poly.pdbx_strand_id
1 'polypeptide(L)'
;MSMIRDIINKTFSMGIGAAVTSKEQIEKLVDELVKKGEVTQAESKSMVEDLVKKGNEARTEFEQQINLKVKQRLAEMDLATKEDIARLENRIALLEEKNQ
;
A
#
# COMPACT_ATOMS: atom_id res chain seq x y z
N MET A 1 12.72 -27.29 2.87
CA MET A 1 12.10 -26.27 2.00
C MET A 1 10.75 -25.71 2.50
N SER A 2 10.25 -26.06 3.71
CA SER A 2 8.93 -25.61 4.23
C SER A 2 8.98 -24.36 5.11
N MET A 3 10.06 -24.19 5.88
CA MET A 3 10.16 -23.16 6.93
C MET A 3 10.08 -21.72 6.40
N ILE A 4 10.56 -21.46 5.18
CA ILE A 4 10.52 -20.13 4.55
C ILE A 4 9.08 -19.75 4.14
N ARG A 5 8.26 -20.70 3.67
CA ARG A 5 6.86 -20.45 3.31
C ARG A 5 6.01 -20.11 4.52
N ASP A 6 6.24 -20.78 5.63
CA ASP A 6 5.49 -20.54 6.86
C ASP A 6 5.85 -19.18 7.48
N ILE A 7 7.13 -18.78 7.42
CA ILE A 7 7.56 -17.45 7.83
C ILE A 7 6.95 -16.39 6.91
N ILE A 8 6.99 -16.56 5.59
CA ILE A 8 6.38 -15.61 4.66
C ILE A 8 4.87 -15.51 4.89
N ASN A 9 4.14 -16.62 5.02
CA ASN A 9 2.70 -16.58 5.24
C ASN A 9 2.33 -15.99 6.60
N LYS A 10 3.10 -16.27 7.66
CA LYS A 10 2.85 -15.73 9.00
C LYS A 10 3.22 -14.25 9.07
N THR A 11 4.31 -13.84 8.44
CA THR A 11 4.72 -12.44 8.29
C THR A 11 3.82 -11.69 7.32
N PHE A 12 3.19 -12.32 6.33
CA PHE A 12 2.21 -11.70 5.43
C PHE A 12 0.83 -11.60 6.10
N SER A 13 0.43 -12.63 6.85
CA SER A 13 -0.79 -12.62 7.69
C SER A 13 -0.66 -11.66 8.87
N MET A 14 0.57 -11.34 9.29
CA MET A 14 0.89 -10.31 10.29
C MET A 14 1.39 -9.00 9.66
N GLY A 15 1.53 -8.92 8.33
CA GLY A 15 2.36 -7.91 7.68
C GLY A 15 1.86 -7.55 6.30
N ILE A 16 1.05 -6.50 6.32
CA ILE A 16 1.45 -5.29 5.63
C ILE A 16 2.17 -4.44 6.69
N GLY A 17 3.50 -4.51 6.73
CA GLY A 17 4.37 -3.94 7.78
C GLY A 17 4.38 -2.42 7.94
N ALA A 18 3.33 -1.71 7.51
CA ALA A 18 3.15 -0.27 7.61
C ALA A 18 1.70 0.16 7.95
N ALA A 19 0.75 -0.77 8.08
CA ALA A 19 -0.68 -0.44 8.21
C ALA A 19 -1.18 -0.26 9.66
N VAL A 20 -0.39 -0.59 10.68
CA VAL A 20 -0.84 -0.62 12.10
C VAL A 20 0.12 0.10 13.05
N THR A 21 0.76 1.18 12.61
CA THR A 21 1.27 2.16 13.58
C THR A 21 0.14 3.16 13.80
N SER A 22 -0.84 2.79 14.63
CA SER A 22 -1.92 3.71 15.00
C SER A 22 -1.35 4.87 15.83
N LYS A 23 -2.07 5.99 15.86
CA LYS A 23 -1.69 7.12 16.70
C LYS A 23 -1.48 6.69 18.16
N GLU A 24 -2.31 5.78 18.68
CA GLU A 24 -2.14 5.26 20.04
C GLU A 24 -0.83 4.49 20.25
N GLN A 25 -0.33 3.79 19.23
CA GLN A 25 0.96 3.08 19.31
C GLN A 25 2.13 4.07 19.34
N ILE A 26 2.04 5.16 18.58
CA ILE A 26 3.03 6.25 18.59
C ILE A 26 3.00 6.96 19.93
N GLU A 27 1.81 7.29 20.45
CA GLU A 27 1.64 7.90 21.76
C GLU A 27 2.26 7.04 22.87
N LYS A 28 2.01 5.72 22.86
CA LYS A 28 2.63 4.79 23.84
C LYS A 28 4.16 4.78 23.76
N LEU A 29 4.72 4.72 22.56
CA LEU A 29 6.17 4.72 22.37
C LEU A 29 6.79 6.03 22.88
N VAL A 30 6.19 7.16 22.54
CA VAL A 30 6.69 8.47 22.99
C VAL A 30 6.53 8.63 24.51
N ASP A 31 5.43 8.14 25.09
CA ASP A 31 5.23 8.13 26.55
C ASP A 31 6.29 7.29 27.27
N GLU A 32 6.77 6.19 26.69
CA GLU A 32 7.90 5.43 27.24
C GLU A 32 9.21 6.23 27.21
N LEU A 33 9.45 7.01 26.15
CA LEU A 33 10.62 7.89 26.05
C LEU A 33 10.57 9.01 27.10
N VAL A 34 9.37 9.55 27.36
CA VAL A 34 9.16 10.53 28.45
C VAL A 34 9.44 9.91 29.81
N LYS A 35 8.94 8.68 30.08
CA LYS A 35 9.20 7.96 31.34
C LYS A 35 10.68 7.67 31.56
N LYS A 36 11.44 7.44 30.49
CA LYS A 36 12.89 7.24 30.53
C LYS A 36 13.68 8.55 30.68
N GLY A 37 13.01 9.70 30.59
CA GLY A 37 13.63 11.02 30.63
C GLY A 37 14.37 11.40 29.35
N GLU A 38 14.16 10.65 28.25
CA GLU A 38 14.80 10.90 26.96
C GLU A 38 14.12 12.03 26.19
N VAL A 39 12.84 12.30 26.49
CA VAL A 39 12.03 13.34 25.87
C VAL A 39 11.23 14.07 26.95
N THR A 40 11.12 15.40 26.87
CA THR A 40 10.29 16.13 27.83
C THR A 40 8.80 16.00 27.50
N GLN A 41 7.93 16.18 28.50
CA GLN A 41 6.49 16.16 28.29
C GLN A 41 5.99 17.30 27.35
N ALA A 42 6.77 18.37 27.22
CA ALA A 42 6.47 19.44 26.27
C ALA A 42 6.77 19.02 24.82
N GLU A 43 7.85 18.26 24.61
CA GLU A 43 8.29 17.80 23.29
C GLU A 43 7.49 16.59 22.78
N SER A 44 6.94 15.78 23.70
CA SER A 44 6.24 14.53 23.36
C SER A 44 5.08 14.75 22.39
N LYS A 45 4.27 15.78 22.59
CA LYS A 45 3.12 16.08 21.72
C LYS A 45 3.55 16.40 20.28
N SER A 46 4.57 17.26 20.13
CA SER A 46 5.13 17.61 18.82
C SER A 46 5.72 16.37 18.14
N MET A 47 6.42 15.53 18.89
CA MET A 47 7.02 14.31 18.36
C MET A 47 5.96 13.31 17.85
N VAL A 48 4.86 13.13 18.59
CA VAL A 48 3.74 12.29 18.14
C VAL A 48 3.16 12.83 16.84
N GLU A 49 2.88 14.13 16.76
CA GLU A 49 2.31 14.76 15.55
C GLU A 49 3.24 14.61 14.34
N ASP A 50 4.54 14.84 14.52
CA ASP A 50 5.54 14.71 13.46
C ASP A 50 5.67 13.27 12.96
N LEU A 51 5.67 12.29 13.86
CA LEU A 51 5.75 10.87 13.51
C LEU A 51 4.49 10.40 12.77
N VAL A 52 3.31 10.83 13.21
CA VAL A 52 2.04 10.56 12.53
C VAL A 52 2.06 11.16 11.13
N LYS A 53 2.46 12.43 11.00
CA LYS A 53 2.50 13.13 9.72
C LYS A 53 3.46 12.46 8.74
N LYS A 54 4.71 12.22 9.15
CA LYS A 54 5.72 11.54 8.32
C LYS A 54 5.28 10.13 7.94
N GLY A 55 4.63 9.41 8.86
CA GLY A 55 4.07 8.09 8.57
C GLY A 55 3.01 8.13 7.47
N ASN A 56 2.10 9.11 7.51
CA ASN A 56 1.08 9.29 6.48
C ASN A 56 1.67 9.68 5.11
N GLU A 57 2.67 10.56 5.09
CA GLU A 57 3.39 10.96 3.87
C GLU A 57 4.10 9.75 3.25
N ALA A 58 4.89 9.01 4.04
CA ALA A 58 5.59 7.81 3.57
C ALA A 58 4.63 6.74 3.06
N ARG A 59 3.47 6.56 3.71
CA ARG A 59 2.43 5.64 3.25
C ARG A 59 1.88 6.06 1.88
N THR A 60 1.60 7.33 1.70
CA THR A 60 1.06 7.86 0.43
C THR A 60 2.06 7.66 -0.71
N GLU A 61 3.33 7.99 -0.49
CA GLU A 61 4.39 7.78 -1.48
C GLU A 61 4.55 6.30 -1.82
N PHE A 62 4.51 5.43 -0.81
CA PHE A 62 4.61 3.99 -1.00
C PHE A 62 3.44 3.43 -1.83
N GLU A 63 2.20 3.85 -1.53
CA GLU A 63 1.00 3.46 -2.29
C GLU A 63 1.12 3.93 -3.76
N GLN A 64 1.62 5.13 -4.01
CA GLN A 64 1.87 5.63 -5.37
C GLN A 64 2.92 4.81 -6.11
N GLN A 65 4.05 4.52 -5.46
CA GLN A 65 5.14 3.72 -6.04
C GLN A 65 4.69 2.30 -6.37
N ILE A 66 3.92 1.66 -5.49
CA ILE A 66 3.32 0.35 -5.77
C ILE A 66 2.39 0.43 -6.97
N ASN A 67 1.47 1.38 -7.00
CA ASN A 67 0.53 1.52 -8.10
C ASN A 67 1.24 1.73 -9.44
N LEU A 68 2.29 2.56 -9.47
CA LEU A 68 3.12 2.75 -10.66
C LEU A 68 3.79 1.45 -11.10
N LYS A 69 4.46 0.75 -10.18
CA LYS A 69 5.13 -0.51 -10.49
C LYS A 69 4.16 -1.58 -10.98
N VAL A 70 3.00 -1.71 -10.33
CA VAL A 70 1.97 -2.68 -10.75
C VAL A 70 1.45 -2.35 -12.15
N LYS A 71 1.14 -1.07 -12.42
CA LYS A 71 0.72 -0.64 -13.76
C LYS A 71 1.78 -0.91 -14.82
N GLN A 72 3.04 -0.62 -14.54
CA GLN A 72 4.16 -0.92 -15.45
C GLN A 72 4.26 -2.41 -15.73
N ARG A 73 4.23 -3.26 -14.70
CA ARG A 73 4.26 -4.72 -14.88
C ARG A 73 3.08 -5.22 -15.70
N LEU A 74 1.87 -4.73 -15.44
CA LEU A 74 0.70 -5.13 -16.21
C LEU A 74 0.79 -4.69 -17.68
N ALA A 75 1.39 -3.54 -17.96
CA ALA A 75 1.63 -3.06 -19.32
C ALA A 75 2.75 -3.83 -20.05
N GLU A 76 3.74 -4.34 -19.31
CA GLU A 76 4.79 -5.23 -19.85
C GLU A 76 4.26 -6.64 -20.13
N MET A 77 3.12 -7.03 -19.54
CA MET A 77 2.46 -8.29 -19.81
C MET A 77 1.57 -8.14 -21.04
N ASP A 78 1.53 -9.16 -21.90
CA ASP A 78 0.72 -9.19 -23.12
C ASP A 78 -0.77 -9.47 -22.79
N LEU A 79 -1.35 -8.62 -21.93
CA LEU A 79 -2.71 -8.72 -21.43
C LEU A 79 -3.62 -7.76 -22.19
N ALA A 80 -4.80 -8.26 -22.59
CA ALA A 80 -5.83 -7.40 -23.17
C ALA A 80 -6.39 -6.44 -22.12
N THR A 81 -6.42 -5.15 -22.44
CA THR A 81 -7.05 -4.12 -21.58
C THR A 81 -8.57 -4.14 -21.72
N LYS A 82 -9.27 -3.47 -20.80
CA LYS A 82 -10.74 -3.31 -20.92
C LYS A 82 -11.11 -2.55 -22.19
N GLU A 83 -10.29 -1.58 -22.57
CA GLU A 83 -10.43 -0.80 -23.79
C GLU A 83 -10.23 -1.69 -25.04
N ASP A 84 -9.27 -2.61 -25.01
CA ASP A 84 -9.08 -3.59 -26.08
C ASP A 84 -10.31 -4.50 -26.23
N ILE A 85 -10.88 -4.98 -25.12
CA ILE A 85 -12.10 -5.80 -25.11
C ILE A 85 -13.27 -5.01 -25.70
N ALA A 86 -13.53 -3.79 -25.21
CA ALA A 86 -14.62 -2.95 -25.71
C ALA A 86 -14.47 -2.63 -27.21
N ARG A 87 -13.24 -2.43 -27.69
CA ARG A 87 -12.95 -2.24 -29.12
C ARG A 87 -13.27 -3.50 -29.93
N LEU A 88 -12.97 -4.68 -29.40
CA LEU A 88 -13.28 -5.95 -30.05
C LEU A 88 -14.79 -6.23 -30.06
N GLU A 89 -15.50 -5.97 -28.96
CA GLU A 89 -16.97 -6.11 -28.87
C GLU A 89 -17.67 -5.23 -29.92
N ASN A 90 -17.29 -3.96 -30.05
CA ASN A 90 -17.86 -3.07 -31.06
C ASN A 90 -17.59 -3.56 -32.49
N ARG A 91 -16.38 -4.06 -32.76
CA ARG A 91 -16.04 -4.62 -34.08
C ARG A 91 -16.87 -5.87 -34.39
N ILE A 92 -17.11 -6.72 -33.40
CA ILE A 92 -17.96 -7.92 -33.54
C ILE A 92 -19.39 -7.49 -33.87
N ALA A 93 -19.97 -6.57 -33.10
CA ALA A 93 -21.34 -6.08 -33.34
C ALA A 93 -21.52 -5.53 -34.77
N LEU A 94 -20.58 -4.71 -35.26
CA LEU A 94 -20.61 -4.17 -36.62
C LEU A 94 -20.46 -5.25 -37.72
N LEU A 95 -19.74 -6.34 -37.44
CA LEU A 95 -19.59 -7.45 -38.37
C LEU A 95 -20.82 -8.35 -38.38
N GLU A 96 -21.49 -8.52 -37.23
CA GLU A 96 -22.76 -9.24 -37.12
C GLU A 96 -23.86 -8.51 -37.87
N GLU A 97 -23.96 -7.17 -37.74
CA GLU A 97 -24.92 -6.35 -38.49
C GLU A 97 -24.72 -6.40 -40.01
N LYS A 98 -23.47 -6.59 -40.49
CA LYS A 98 -23.15 -6.67 -41.93
C LYS A 98 -23.42 -8.05 -42.55
N ASN A 99 -23.51 -9.09 -41.72
CA ASN A 99 -23.73 -10.48 -42.17
C ASN A 99 -25.17 -10.95 -41.93
N GLN A 100 -26.05 -10.07 -41.45
CA GLN A 100 -27.51 -10.21 -41.51
C GLN A 100 -28.07 -9.55 -42.77
#